data_AF-A0A0T5Z790-F1
#
_entry.id   AF-A0A0T5Z790-F1
#
_cell.length_a   1.000
_cell.length_b   1.000
_cell.length_c   1.000
_cell.angle_alpha   90.00
_cell.angle_beta   90.00
_cell.angle_gamma   90.00
#
_symmetry.space_group_name_H-M   'P 1'
#
loop_
_entity.id
_entity.type
_entity.pdbx_description
1 polymer ?
#
loop_
_entity_poly.entity_id
_entity_poly.type
_entity_poly.pdbx_seq_one_letter_code
_entity_poly.pdbx_strand_id
1 'polypeptide(L)'
;QVLRIDAPAKYAESLIRRQLQEKGEMEESPYIITHWKRSRDKTTTELLYTAIPTSTYLRYQERQAANHHHLMIFSLYEVLWQTLRQLKRKEPVALVLLHDGNAELLVGSSTRPLTAATISAYTETPDTQELLWNSLAQELRSAEENEHIKLRELIFLHWLEDEEKLEEHAVELTERLDATALLLPSEPLDTEQGPRQASLPQTLKFLKPRHGLSTTMGLAAKTTQMSLPLSAVSGLILAAGLAIAGQMLHVSADNRTAEADHLQTELRQRALPPIEPAPDYQSTLDFAQELAWVRIAPSYRRLLSELSSVIREGQRIESMSAEYGESNISVSLRGTLKKGFREAQAAQQGLLLDLRQLGYRIVERNFTTDLDRSRFEIKMERPLQ
;
A
#
# COMPACT_ATOMS: atom_id res chain seq x y z
N GLN A 1 23.15 -29.68 28.17
CA GLN A 1 22.65 -30.40 29.37
C GLN A 1 21.17 -30.69 29.24
N VAL A 2 20.70 -31.82 29.78
CA VAL A 2 19.27 -32.13 29.95
C VAL A 2 18.92 -31.93 31.42
N LEU A 3 17.86 -31.18 31.71
CA LEU A 3 17.44 -30.87 33.08
C LEU A 3 15.93 -30.93 33.22
N ARG A 4 15.47 -31.45 34.36
CA ARG A 4 14.09 -31.32 34.84
C ARG A 4 14.00 -30.21 35.87
N ILE A 5 13.06 -29.29 35.68
CA ILE A 5 12.82 -28.19 36.60
C ILE A 5 11.37 -28.18 37.07
N ASP A 6 11.18 -27.92 38.37
CA ASP A 6 9.87 -27.80 39.00
C ASP A 6 9.27 -26.41 38.77
N ALA A 7 9.05 -26.09 37.49
CA ALA A 7 8.28 -24.93 37.09
C ALA A 7 7.50 -25.13 35.78
N PRO A 8 6.45 -24.31 35.56
CA PRO A 8 5.81 -24.19 34.25
C PRO A 8 6.80 -23.80 33.15
N ALA A 9 6.58 -24.28 31.92
CA ALA A 9 7.50 -24.09 30.79
C ALA A 9 7.84 -22.63 30.44
N LYS A 10 6.98 -21.67 30.80
CA LYS A 10 7.21 -20.22 30.64
C LYS A 10 8.28 -19.64 31.57
N TYR A 11 8.54 -20.29 32.72
CA TYR A 11 9.50 -19.81 33.72
C TYR A 11 10.79 -20.63 33.75
N ALA A 12 10.82 -21.75 33.04
CA ALA A 12 11.94 -22.69 33.06
C ALA A 12 13.30 -22.03 32.76
N GLU A 13 13.39 -21.22 31.71
CA GLU A 13 14.65 -20.57 31.31
C GLU A 13 15.15 -19.56 32.36
N SER A 14 14.24 -18.76 32.94
CA SER A 14 14.59 -17.79 33.99
C SER A 14 15.06 -18.49 35.27
N LEU A 15 14.47 -19.63 35.62
CA LEU A 15 14.85 -20.39 36.79
C LEU A 15 16.17 -21.14 36.59
N ILE A 16 16.41 -21.70 35.40
CA ILE A 16 17.71 -22.28 35.05
C ILE A 16 18.81 -21.22 35.20
N ARG A 17 18.60 -20.03 34.62
CA ARG A 17 19.54 -18.92 34.74
C ARG A 17 19.84 -18.59 36.20
N ARG A 18 18.80 -18.48 37.03
CA ARG A 18 18.92 -18.20 38.46
C ARG A 18 19.69 -19.31 39.20
N GLN A 19 19.38 -20.58 38.94
CA GLN A 19 20.07 -21.72 39.55
C GLN A 19 21.57 -21.74 39.21
N LEU A 20 21.93 -21.50 37.94
CA LEU A 20 23.34 -21.45 37.52
C LEU A 20 24.10 -20.31 38.22
N GLN A 21 23.45 -19.15 38.39
CA GLN A 21 24.02 -18.02 39.13
C GLN A 21 24.16 -18.31 40.63
N GLU A 22 23.13 -18.88 41.26
CA GLU A 22 23.15 -19.22 42.69
C GLU A 22 24.21 -20.28 43.02
N LYS A 23 24.49 -21.21 42.10
CA LYS A 23 25.56 -22.20 42.24
C LYS A 23 26.96 -21.66 41.94
N GLY A 24 27.07 -20.45 41.39
CA GLY A 24 28.35 -19.90 40.94
C GLY A 24 29.00 -20.67 39.78
N GLU A 25 28.21 -21.44 39.00
CA GLU A 25 28.72 -22.17 37.83
C GLU A 25 29.14 -21.20 36.70
N MET A 26 28.68 -19.94 36.75
CA MET A 26 28.97 -18.89 35.77
C MET A 26 29.21 -17.55 36.46
N GLU A 27 30.27 -16.84 36.09
CA GLU A 27 30.59 -15.50 36.63
C GLU A 27 29.59 -14.43 36.18
N GLU A 28 29.13 -14.52 34.93
CA GLU A 28 28.12 -13.62 34.38
C GLU A 28 26.77 -14.31 34.21
N SER A 29 25.70 -13.51 34.08
CA SER A 29 24.37 -14.03 33.78
C SER A 29 24.41 -14.86 32.49
N PRO A 30 24.05 -16.15 32.51
CA PRO A 30 24.08 -16.97 31.31
C PRO A 30 22.90 -16.64 30.39
N TYR A 31 23.18 -16.63 29.09
CA TYR A 31 22.16 -16.73 28.06
C TYR A 31 21.80 -18.21 27.86
N ILE A 32 20.52 -18.53 27.90
CA ILE A 32 20.02 -19.92 27.81
C ILE A 32 19.50 -20.15 26.40
N ILE A 33 20.12 -21.09 25.69
CA ILE A 33 19.67 -21.57 24.39
C ILE A 33 18.89 -22.86 24.62
N THR A 34 17.61 -22.86 24.31
CA THR A 34 16.74 -24.05 24.47
C THR A 34 16.63 -24.79 23.14
N HIS A 35 17.00 -26.08 23.13
CA HIS A 35 16.96 -26.97 21.95
C HIS A 35 15.70 -27.83 21.94
N TRP A 36 15.24 -28.24 23.12
CA TRP A 36 14.02 -29.00 23.32
C TRP A 36 13.42 -28.64 24.66
N LYS A 37 12.09 -28.57 24.72
CA LYS A 37 11.33 -28.22 25.92
C LYS A 37 10.00 -28.94 25.92
N ARG A 38 9.68 -29.67 26.99
CA ARG A 38 8.41 -30.38 27.16
C ARG A 38 7.88 -30.22 28.57
N SER A 39 6.65 -29.73 28.70
CA SER A 39 5.90 -29.76 29.96
C SER A 39 5.49 -31.21 30.24
N ARG A 40 5.81 -31.73 31.43
CA ARG A 40 5.24 -33.01 31.89
C ARG A 40 3.87 -32.80 32.50
N ASP A 41 3.73 -31.75 33.31
CA ASP A 41 2.48 -31.29 33.91
C ASP A 41 2.44 -29.75 33.96
N LYS A 42 1.54 -29.17 34.77
CA LYS A 42 1.43 -27.71 34.94
C LYS A 42 2.61 -27.09 35.71
N THR A 43 3.39 -27.90 36.39
CA THR A 43 4.38 -27.50 37.40
C THR A 43 5.80 -27.98 37.12
N THR A 44 6.00 -28.85 36.13
CA THR A 44 7.29 -29.47 35.82
C THR A 44 7.56 -29.46 34.33
N THR A 45 8.79 -29.10 33.98
CA THR A 45 9.27 -29.00 32.60
C THR A 45 10.61 -29.70 32.45
N GLU A 46 10.79 -30.45 31.37
CA GLU A 46 12.08 -31.01 30.95
C GLU A 46 12.64 -30.19 29.79
N LEU A 47 13.94 -29.93 29.80
CA LEU A 47 14.62 -29.11 28.81
C LEU A 47 15.97 -29.71 28.42
N LEU A 48 16.29 -29.64 27.12
CA LEU A 48 17.66 -29.70 26.62
C LEU A 48 18.09 -28.27 26.33
N TYR A 49 19.14 -27.80 27.00
CA TYR A 49 19.64 -26.44 26.84
C TYR A 49 21.17 -26.38 26.82
N THR A 50 21.65 -25.29 26.23
CA THR A 50 23.04 -24.83 26.35
C THR A 50 23.03 -23.49 27.07
N ALA A 51 23.78 -23.39 28.17
CA ALA A 51 24.04 -22.12 28.84
C ALA A 51 25.37 -21.57 28.32
N ILE A 52 25.38 -20.32 27.86
CA ILE A 52 26.59 -19.64 27.43
C ILE A 52 26.73 -18.29 28.14
N PRO A 53 27.96 -17.82 28.36
CA PRO A 53 28.18 -16.48 28.88
C PRO A 53 27.53 -15.43 27.95
N THR A 54 26.78 -14.46 28.49
CA THR A 54 26.08 -13.44 27.69
C THR A 54 27.07 -12.66 26.80
N SER A 55 28.27 -12.35 27.29
CA SER A 55 29.33 -11.72 26.50
C SER A 55 29.71 -12.54 25.26
N THR A 56 29.77 -13.87 25.40
CA THR A 56 30.08 -14.79 24.31
C THR A 56 28.94 -14.84 23.30
N TYR A 57 27.69 -14.86 23.76
CA TYR A 57 26.52 -14.77 22.89
C TYR A 57 26.52 -13.49 22.04
N LEU A 58 26.74 -12.34 22.69
CA LEU A 58 26.79 -11.04 22.01
C LEU A 58 27.93 -10.98 20.98
N ARG A 59 29.11 -11.51 21.31
CA ARG A 59 30.24 -11.61 20.37
C ARG A 59 29.88 -12.41 19.12
N TYR A 60 29.12 -13.50 19.25
CA TYR A 60 28.63 -14.26 18.09
C TYR A 60 27.65 -13.44 17.24
N GLN A 61 26.74 -12.68 17.87
CA GLN A 61 25.81 -11.81 17.16
C GLN A 61 26.55 -10.67 16.42
N GLU A 62 27.54 -10.05 17.05
CA GLU A 62 28.37 -9.01 16.44
C GLU A 62 29.14 -9.54 15.23
N ARG A 63 29.78 -10.70 15.36
CA ARG A 63 30.47 -11.37 14.23
C ARG A 63 29.52 -11.70 13.10
N GLN A 64 28.29 -12.10 13.42
CA GLN A 64 27.26 -12.37 12.41
C GLN A 64 26.85 -11.09 11.68
N ALA A 65 26.68 -9.99 12.41
CA ALA A 65 26.25 -8.70 11.87
C ALA A 65 27.37 -8.02 11.04
N ALA A 66 28.62 -8.19 11.44
CA ALA A 66 29.79 -7.63 10.73
C ALA A 66 30.11 -8.38 9.43
N ASN A 67 29.54 -9.57 9.23
CA ASN A 67 29.84 -10.38 8.05
C ASN A 67 28.99 -9.92 6.84
N HIS A 68 29.64 -9.65 5.71
CA HIS A 68 28.96 -9.29 4.47
C HIS A 68 28.09 -10.43 3.93
N HIS A 69 28.45 -11.67 4.24
CA HIS A 69 27.65 -12.85 3.95
C HIS A 69 26.74 -13.15 5.15
N HIS A 70 25.44 -13.33 4.93
CA HIS A 70 24.52 -13.70 6.00
C HIS A 70 24.87 -15.10 6.54
N LEU A 71 25.58 -15.14 7.67
CA LEU A 71 25.91 -16.37 8.37
C LEU A 71 24.75 -16.81 9.25
N MET A 72 24.56 -18.12 9.40
CA MET A 72 23.75 -18.66 10.49
C MET A 72 24.64 -19.36 11.48
N ILE A 73 24.27 -19.21 12.75
CA ILE A 73 24.95 -19.83 13.86
C ILE A 73 24.00 -20.85 14.46
N PHE A 74 24.48 -22.08 14.61
CA PHE A 74 23.76 -23.16 15.28
C PHE A 74 24.60 -23.61 16.48
N SER A 75 23.93 -23.96 17.57
CA SER A 75 24.60 -24.67 18.68
C SER A 75 24.84 -26.12 18.27
N LEU A 76 25.95 -26.72 18.72
CA LEU A 76 26.27 -28.13 18.47
C LEU A 76 25.15 -29.06 18.96
N TYR A 77 24.58 -28.79 20.13
CA TYR A 77 23.44 -29.56 20.64
C TYR A 77 22.17 -29.41 19.80
N GLU A 78 21.99 -28.31 19.08
CA GLU A 78 20.92 -28.19 18.09
C GLU A 78 21.18 -29.11 16.90
N VAL A 79 22.43 -29.18 16.42
CA VAL A 79 22.84 -30.09 15.34
C VAL A 79 22.61 -31.54 15.74
N LEU A 80 23.07 -31.94 16.93
CA LEU A 80 22.87 -33.29 17.46
C LEU A 80 21.38 -33.61 17.60
N TRP A 81 20.60 -32.70 18.17
CA TRP A 81 19.16 -32.90 18.38
C TRP A 81 18.42 -33.08 17.05
N GLN A 82 18.66 -32.22 16.07
CA GLN A 82 17.99 -32.34 14.77
C GLN A 82 18.44 -33.59 14.00
N THR A 83 19.71 -33.99 14.14
CA THR A 83 20.21 -35.26 13.59
C THR A 83 19.46 -36.44 14.19
N LEU A 84 19.35 -36.52 15.51
CA LEU A 84 18.62 -37.58 16.21
C LEU A 84 17.14 -37.64 15.78
N ARG A 85 16.49 -36.49 15.59
CA ARG A 85 15.12 -36.41 15.07
C ARG A 85 15.00 -36.91 13.63
N GLN A 86 15.97 -36.59 12.78
CA GLN A 86 15.95 -36.98 11.38
C GLN A 86 16.18 -38.47 11.18
N LEU A 87 17.02 -39.09 12.02
CA LEU A 87 17.29 -40.53 12.02
C LEU A 87 16.07 -41.36 12.48
N LYS A 88 15.10 -40.74 13.16
CA LYS A 88 13.81 -41.34 13.57
C LYS A 88 13.96 -42.65 14.36
N ARG A 89 15.04 -42.78 15.13
CA ARG A 89 15.22 -43.91 16.05
C ARG A 89 14.14 -43.87 17.14
N LYS A 90 13.48 -45.01 17.33
CA LYS A 90 12.45 -45.21 18.37
C LYS A 90 13.07 -45.56 19.71
N GLU A 91 14.07 -46.42 19.70
CA GLU A 91 14.86 -46.77 20.87
C GLU A 91 15.90 -45.67 21.17
N PRO A 92 16.31 -45.51 22.44
CA PRO A 92 17.39 -44.59 22.79
C PRO A 92 18.71 -44.98 22.12
N VAL A 93 19.37 -44.00 21.53
CA VAL A 93 20.70 -44.11 20.91
C VAL A 93 21.59 -43.00 21.45
N ALA A 94 22.91 -43.17 21.35
CA ALA A 94 23.88 -42.13 21.65
C ALA A 94 24.37 -41.50 20.35
N LEU A 95 24.30 -40.17 20.24
CA LEU A 95 25.02 -39.41 19.21
C LEU A 95 26.27 -38.82 19.84
N VAL A 96 27.42 -39.06 19.21
CA VAL A 96 28.72 -38.55 19.62
C VAL A 96 29.27 -37.71 18.49
N LEU A 97 29.53 -36.42 18.73
CA LEU A 97 30.25 -35.55 17.81
C LEU A 97 31.65 -35.30 18.33
N LEU A 98 32.65 -35.77 17.58
CA LEU A 98 34.06 -35.56 17.85
C LEU A 98 34.56 -34.31 17.11
N HIS A 99 35.23 -33.42 17.84
CA HIS A 99 35.82 -32.21 17.29
C HIS A 99 36.95 -31.70 18.19
N ASP A 100 38.12 -31.41 17.63
CA ASP A 100 39.19 -30.65 18.30
C ASP A 100 39.53 -31.16 19.71
N GLY A 101 39.68 -32.50 19.86
CA GLY A 101 39.97 -33.13 21.16
C GLY A 101 38.79 -33.16 22.16
N ASN A 102 37.59 -32.84 21.70
CA ASN A 102 36.36 -32.86 22.49
C ASN A 102 35.33 -33.82 21.87
N ALA A 103 34.43 -34.32 22.72
CA ALA A 103 33.27 -35.09 22.33
C ALA A 103 31.99 -34.45 22.90
N GLU A 104 31.06 -34.06 22.01
CA GLU A 104 29.71 -33.70 22.40
C GLU A 104 28.82 -34.94 22.35
N LEU A 105 28.23 -35.29 23.49
CA LEU A 105 27.37 -36.45 23.65
C LEU A 105 25.91 -36.01 23.78
N LEU A 106 25.03 -36.65 23.02
CA LEU A 106 23.57 -36.57 23.19
C LEU A 106 22.97 -37.97 23.18
N VAL A 107 22.40 -38.40 24.30
CA VAL A 107 21.65 -39.65 24.42
C VAL A 107 20.16 -39.38 24.37
N GLY A 108 19.42 -40.13 23.55
CA GLY A 108 17.97 -40.04 23.52
C GLY A 108 17.33 -40.75 22.33
N SER A 109 16.03 -40.49 22.16
CA SER A 109 15.25 -40.94 20.98
C SER A 109 14.89 -39.75 20.11
N SER A 110 14.31 -40.01 18.94
CA SER A 110 13.80 -38.97 18.03
C SER A 110 12.73 -38.04 18.64
N THR A 111 12.20 -38.34 19.83
CA THR A 111 11.13 -37.56 20.48
C THR A 111 11.54 -36.93 21.81
N ARG A 112 12.59 -37.46 22.45
CA ARG A 112 12.99 -37.06 23.79
C ARG A 112 14.50 -37.23 23.98
N PRO A 113 15.24 -36.15 24.28
CA PRO A 113 16.60 -36.24 24.79
C PRO A 113 16.57 -36.71 26.25
N LEU A 114 17.61 -37.44 26.67
CA LEU A 114 17.74 -38.02 28.01
C LEU A 114 18.97 -37.46 28.71
N THR A 115 20.14 -37.59 28.08
CA THR A 115 21.43 -37.11 28.64
C THR A 115 22.17 -36.28 27.61
N ALA A 116 22.87 -35.24 28.05
CA ALA A 116 23.72 -34.43 27.18
C ALA A 116 24.94 -33.94 27.96
N ALA A 117 26.14 -34.22 27.44
CA ALA A 117 27.41 -33.94 28.11
C ALA A 117 28.48 -33.53 27.09
N THR A 118 29.39 -32.68 27.54
CA THR A 118 30.59 -32.31 26.78
C THR A 118 31.78 -32.92 27.51
N ILE A 119 32.60 -33.67 26.78
CA ILE A 119 33.77 -34.38 27.30
C ILE A 119 35.00 -33.80 26.61
N SER A 120 35.95 -33.32 27.40
CA SER A 120 37.14 -32.61 26.89
C SER A 120 38.40 -33.33 27.32
N ALA A 121 39.31 -33.57 26.38
CA ALA A 121 40.69 -33.94 26.68
C ALA A 121 41.53 -32.66 26.87
N TYR A 122 42.02 -32.42 28.08
CA TYR A 122 42.66 -31.15 28.44
C TYR A 122 44.12 -30.98 27.96
N THR A 123 44.67 -31.91 27.17
CA THR A 123 46.06 -31.86 26.67
C THR A 123 46.23 -32.64 25.36
N GLU A 124 47.17 -32.24 24.50
CA GLU A 124 47.56 -32.95 23.27
C GLU A 124 48.75 -33.89 23.54
N THR A 125 48.56 -34.97 24.29
CA THR A 125 49.54 -36.06 24.39
C THR A 125 48.92 -37.34 23.81
N PRO A 126 49.68 -38.30 23.29
CA PRO A 126 49.10 -39.55 22.77
C PRO A 126 48.18 -40.26 23.79
N ASP A 127 48.50 -40.15 25.07
CA ASP A 127 47.70 -40.69 26.19
C ASP A 127 46.32 -40.00 26.35
N THR A 128 46.10 -38.82 25.76
CA THR A 128 44.86 -38.05 25.98
C THR A 128 43.71 -38.46 25.07
N GLN A 129 43.98 -39.05 23.91
CA GLN A 129 42.93 -39.66 23.09
C GLN A 129 42.32 -40.86 23.82
N GLU A 130 43.15 -41.70 24.44
CA GLU A 130 42.67 -42.83 25.24
C GLU A 130 41.83 -42.36 26.45
N LEU A 131 42.26 -41.26 27.11
CA LEU A 131 41.48 -40.64 28.18
C LEU A 131 40.11 -40.12 27.71
N LEU A 132 40.03 -39.53 26.51
CA LEU A 132 38.76 -39.07 25.93
C LEU A 132 37.79 -40.25 25.74
N TRP A 133 38.26 -41.33 25.11
CA TRP A 133 37.46 -42.52 24.84
C TRP A 133 37.04 -43.25 26.12
N ASN A 134 37.93 -43.31 27.12
CA ASN A 134 37.61 -43.86 28.44
C ASN A 134 36.55 -43.03 29.17
N SER A 135 36.67 -41.69 29.11
CA SER A 135 35.69 -40.78 29.70
C SER A 135 34.33 -40.89 29.00
N LEU A 136 34.34 -41.01 27.66
CA LEU A 136 33.13 -41.25 26.87
C LEU A 136 32.46 -42.57 27.23
N ALA A 137 33.23 -43.66 27.39
CA ALA A 137 32.70 -44.94 27.83
C ALA A 137 32.05 -44.85 29.22
N GLN A 138 32.70 -44.14 30.16
CA GLN A 138 32.17 -43.93 31.51
C GLN A 138 30.88 -43.10 31.50
N GLU A 139 30.83 -42.03 30.71
CA GLU A 139 29.65 -41.16 30.61
C GLU A 139 28.47 -41.92 29.97
N LEU A 140 28.72 -42.74 28.95
CA LEU A 140 27.70 -43.58 28.32
C LEU A 140 27.13 -44.64 29.28
N ARG A 141 27.99 -45.30 30.07
CA ARG A 141 27.54 -46.24 31.13
C ARG A 141 26.72 -45.52 32.20
N SER A 142 27.18 -44.35 32.63
CA SER A 142 26.46 -43.52 33.58
C SER A 142 25.08 -43.11 33.03
N ALA A 143 24.99 -42.82 31.73
CA ALA A 143 23.72 -42.55 31.07
C ALA A 143 22.79 -43.79 31.01
N GLU A 144 23.32 -44.98 30.73
CA GLU A 144 22.54 -46.24 30.80
C GLU A 144 21.96 -46.48 32.20
N GLU A 145 22.78 -46.30 33.24
CA GLU A 145 22.41 -46.51 34.63
C GLU A 145 21.39 -45.48 35.13
N ASN A 146 21.67 -44.18 34.93
CA ASN A 146 20.85 -43.08 35.43
C ASN A 146 19.47 -43.01 34.75
N GLU A 147 19.41 -43.29 33.45
CA GLU A 147 18.16 -43.23 32.68
C GLU A 147 17.46 -44.59 32.59
N HIS A 148 18.05 -45.65 33.17
CA HIS A 148 17.56 -47.03 33.12
C HIS A 148 17.27 -47.52 31.69
N ILE A 149 18.23 -47.30 30.79
CA ILE A 149 18.16 -47.68 29.37
C ILE A 149 19.31 -48.61 29.00
N LYS A 150 19.17 -49.33 27.87
CA LYS A 150 20.28 -50.02 27.22
C LYS A 150 20.53 -49.38 25.86
N LEU A 151 21.75 -48.88 25.65
CA LEU A 151 22.21 -48.33 24.39
C LEU A 151 22.62 -49.49 23.48
N ARG A 152 21.92 -49.64 22.36
CA ARG A 152 22.21 -50.67 21.34
C ARG A 152 22.96 -50.13 20.14
N GLU A 153 22.92 -48.82 19.93
CA GLU A 153 23.53 -48.16 18.77
C GLU A 153 24.18 -46.84 19.23
N LEU A 154 25.43 -46.65 18.80
CA LEU A 154 26.19 -45.42 18.94
C LEU A 154 26.40 -44.82 17.56
N ILE A 155 26.06 -43.56 17.39
CA ILE A 155 26.09 -42.85 16.12
C ILE A 155 27.17 -41.78 16.18
N PHE A 156 28.18 -41.91 15.33
CA PHE A 156 29.34 -41.03 15.34
C PHE A 156 29.27 -39.98 14.24
N LEU A 157 29.53 -38.75 14.67
CA LEU A 157 29.81 -37.59 13.83
C LEU A 157 31.21 -37.09 14.15
N HIS A 158 31.85 -36.47 13.19
CA HIS A 158 33.18 -35.92 13.38
C HIS A 158 33.41 -34.66 12.54
N TRP A 159 34.35 -33.85 13.01
CA TRP A 159 34.81 -32.64 12.36
C TRP A 159 36.34 -32.68 12.21
N LEU A 160 36.79 -32.93 10.97
CA LEU A 160 38.21 -32.92 10.59
C LEU A 160 39.07 -33.98 11.33
N GLU A 161 38.45 -35.09 11.72
CA GLU A 161 39.14 -36.20 12.37
C GLU A 161 39.70 -37.21 11.35
N ASP A 162 40.62 -38.06 11.81
CA ASP A 162 41.14 -39.19 11.04
C ASP A 162 40.12 -40.34 11.06
N GLU A 163 39.52 -40.63 9.89
CA GLU A 163 38.41 -41.59 9.77
C GLU A 163 38.83 -43.03 10.10
N GLU A 164 40.08 -43.42 9.79
CA GLU A 164 40.57 -44.78 10.07
C GLU A 164 40.72 -45.00 11.59
N LYS A 165 41.31 -44.03 12.30
CA LYS A 165 41.42 -44.07 13.75
C LYS A 165 40.06 -43.98 14.44
N LEU A 166 39.16 -43.18 13.88
CA LEU A 166 37.80 -43.07 14.38
C LEU A 166 37.07 -44.42 14.31
N GLU A 167 37.18 -45.13 13.20
CA GLU A 167 36.59 -46.46 13.04
C GLU A 167 37.14 -47.45 14.07
N GLU A 168 38.46 -47.49 14.26
CA GLU A 168 39.12 -48.36 15.25
C GLU A 168 38.59 -48.10 16.67
N HIS A 169 38.61 -46.85 17.11
CA HIS A 169 38.14 -46.49 18.46
C HIS A 169 36.62 -46.65 18.63
N ALA A 170 35.84 -46.41 17.57
CA ALA A 170 34.39 -46.63 17.62
C ALA A 170 34.06 -48.12 17.82
N VAL A 171 34.79 -49.02 17.14
CA VAL A 171 34.65 -50.47 17.34
C VAL A 171 34.97 -50.83 18.79
N GLU A 172 36.13 -50.43 19.30
CA GLU A 172 36.54 -50.72 20.68
C GLU A 172 35.51 -50.23 21.72
N LEU A 173 35.01 -49.00 21.56
CA LEU A 173 34.00 -48.44 22.46
C LEU A 173 32.69 -49.24 22.41
N THR A 174 32.25 -49.64 21.22
CA THR A 174 31.00 -50.38 21.07
C THR A 174 31.08 -51.81 21.58
N GLU A 175 32.24 -52.49 21.47
CA GLU A 175 32.48 -53.78 22.12
C GLU A 175 32.39 -53.68 23.65
N ARG A 176 32.97 -52.62 24.24
CA ARG A 176 32.94 -52.35 25.69
C ARG A 176 31.53 -52.06 26.23
N LEU A 177 30.59 -51.71 25.37
CA LEU A 177 29.22 -51.33 25.71
C LEU A 177 28.15 -52.33 25.24
N ASP A 178 28.56 -53.38 24.50
CA ASP A 178 27.66 -54.34 23.85
C ASP A 178 26.63 -53.64 22.94
N ALA A 179 27.15 -52.80 22.03
CA ALA A 179 26.38 -51.98 21.11
C ALA A 179 26.95 -52.05 19.69
N THR A 180 26.27 -51.42 18.72
CA THR A 180 26.74 -51.30 17.33
C THR A 180 27.16 -49.87 17.02
N ALA A 181 28.22 -49.70 16.23
CA ALA A 181 28.64 -48.39 15.72
C ALA A 181 27.93 -48.07 14.39
N LEU A 182 27.50 -46.81 14.25
CA LEU A 182 27.08 -46.22 12.98
C LEU A 182 27.88 -44.94 12.76
N LEU A 183 28.87 -44.96 11.88
CA LEU A 183 29.53 -43.75 11.42
C LEU A 183 28.66 -43.08 10.35
N LEU A 184 28.36 -41.79 10.52
CA LEU A 184 27.65 -41.05 9.49
C LEU A 184 28.56 -40.79 8.28
N PRO A 185 28.01 -40.79 7.05
CA PRO A 185 28.80 -40.55 5.85
C PRO A 185 29.61 -39.26 5.94
N SER A 186 30.89 -39.34 5.62
CA SER A 186 31.79 -38.20 5.53
C SER A 186 31.72 -37.55 4.14
N GLU A 187 32.03 -36.26 4.06
CA GLU A 187 32.34 -35.58 2.81
C GLU A 187 33.73 -34.93 2.88
N PRO A 188 34.50 -34.92 1.78
CA PRO A 188 35.82 -34.33 1.75
C PRO A 188 35.71 -32.79 1.84
N LEU A 189 36.51 -32.21 2.72
CA LEU A 189 36.68 -30.78 2.91
C LEU A 189 38.12 -30.40 2.59
N ASP A 190 38.28 -29.41 1.71
CA ASP A 190 39.58 -28.81 1.45
C ASP A 190 39.97 -27.92 2.62
N THR A 191 41.01 -28.33 3.36
CA THR A 191 41.62 -27.52 4.42
C THR A 191 42.99 -27.02 3.97
N GLU A 192 43.54 -26.02 4.67
CA GLU A 192 44.90 -25.53 4.41
C GLU A 192 45.98 -26.64 4.55
N GLN A 193 45.67 -27.69 5.33
CA GLN A 193 46.55 -28.84 5.57
C GLN A 193 46.30 -30.00 4.59
N GLY A 194 45.44 -29.81 3.59
CA GLY A 194 45.02 -30.83 2.64
C GLY A 194 43.58 -31.30 2.82
N PRO A 195 43.10 -32.22 1.97
CA PRO A 195 41.76 -32.75 2.06
C PRO A 195 41.59 -33.56 3.35
N ARG A 196 40.55 -33.23 4.12
CA ARG A 196 40.14 -33.94 5.35
C ARG A 196 38.71 -34.41 5.20
N GLN A 197 38.31 -35.44 5.93
CA GLN A 197 36.94 -35.91 5.95
C GLN A 197 36.16 -35.26 7.09
N ALA A 198 34.88 -34.97 6.88
CA ALA A 198 33.98 -34.57 7.95
C ALA A 198 32.56 -35.02 7.69
N SER A 199 31.88 -35.53 8.71
CA SER A 199 30.46 -35.91 8.62
C SER A 199 29.51 -34.80 9.13
N LEU A 200 30.03 -33.84 9.90
CA LEU A 200 29.23 -32.70 10.38
C LEU A 200 28.50 -31.93 9.25
N PRO A 201 29.11 -31.60 8.09
CA PRO A 201 28.42 -30.90 7.01
C PRO A 201 27.16 -31.58 6.49
N GLN A 202 27.15 -32.92 6.42
CA GLN A 202 25.97 -33.69 6.00
C GLN A 202 24.78 -33.44 6.93
N THR A 203 25.05 -33.28 8.23
CA THR A 203 24.00 -33.06 9.23
C THR A 203 23.49 -31.63 9.29
N LEU A 204 24.29 -30.66 8.83
CA LEU A 204 23.83 -29.28 8.65
C LEU A 204 22.67 -29.19 7.64
N LYS A 205 22.56 -30.15 6.71
CA LYS A 205 21.44 -30.25 5.74
C LYS A 205 20.10 -30.50 6.43
N PHE A 206 20.10 -31.04 7.65
CA PHE A 206 18.88 -31.26 8.45
C PHE A 206 18.39 -29.98 9.16
N LEU A 207 19.23 -28.93 9.21
CA LEU A 207 18.92 -27.69 9.92
C LEU A 207 18.09 -26.74 9.06
N LYS A 208 17.06 -26.18 9.70
CA LYS A 208 16.21 -25.13 9.13
C LYS A 208 16.61 -23.79 9.74
N PRO A 209 16.40 -22.65 9.04
CA PRO A 209 16.73 -21.33 9.59
C PRO A 209 16.14 -21.06 10.97
N ARG A 210 14.95 -21.58 11.28
CA ARG A 210 14.31 -21.48 12.61
C ARG A 210 15.06 -22.18 13.76
N HIS A 211 16.01 -23.06 13.45
CA HIS A 211 16.87 -23.71 14.44
C HIS A 211 18.14 -22.87 14.70
N GLY A 212 18.38 -21.82 13.91
CA GLY A 212 19.52 -20.94 14.08
C GLY A 212 19.33 -19.96 15.23
N LEU A 213 20.45 -19.55 15.82
CA LEU A 213 20.54 -18.49 16.84
C LEU A 213 20.52 -17.08 16.22
N SER A 214 20.50 -17.01 14.89
CA SER A 214 20.57 -15.77 14.12
C SER A 214 19.33 -14.90 14.31
N THR A 215 19.52 -13.58 14.29
CA THR A 215 18.44 -12.58 14.38
C THR A 215 17.41 -12.71 13.23
N THR A 216 16.24 -12.08 13.42
CA THR A 216 15.11 -12.06 12.48
C THR A 216 15.50 -11.71 11.04
N MET A 217 16.54 -10.87 10.83
CA MET A 217 17.03 -10.52 9.50
C MET A 217 17.83 -11.65 8.82
N GLY A 218 18.64 -12.42 9.54
CA GLY A 218 19.34 -13.59 8.97
C GLY A 218 18.39 -14.73 8.62
N LEU A 219 17.35 -14.91 9.45
CA LEU A 219 16.21 -15.78 9.13
C LEU A 219 15.49 -15.29 7.87
N ALA A 220 15.13 -14.00 7.79
CA ALA A 220 14.47 -13.44 6.63
C ALA A 220 15.31 -13.63 5.35
N ALA A 221 16.61 -13.34 5.39
CA ALA A 221 17.52 -13.45 4.25
C ALA A 221 17.68 -14.90 3.74
N LYS A 222 17.81 -15.89 4.62
CA LYS A 222 17.84 -17.29 4.15
C LYS A 222 16.49 -17.78 3.67
N THR A 223 15.41 -17.35 4.32
CA THR A 223 14.06 -17.74 3.90
C THR A 223 13.76 -17.18 2.52
N THR A 224 14.13 -15.91 2.27
CA THR A 224 14.04 -15.31 0.93
C THR A 224 14.97 -15.99 -0.05
N GLN A 225 16.20 -16.37 0.32
CA GLN A 225 17.10 -17.10 -0.56
C GLN A 225 16.57 -18.50 -0.94
N MET A 226 15.98 -19.22 0.02
CA MET A 226 15.33 -20.51 -0.24
C MET A 226 14.03 -20.36 -1.03
N SER A 227 13.32 -19.23 -0.89
CA SER A 227 12.08 -18.96 -1.61
C SER A 227 12.28 -18.20 -2.91
N LEU A 228 13.49 -17.74 -3.26
CA LEU A 228 13.80 -17.06 -4.53
C LEU A 228 13.17 -17.75 -5.75
N PRO A 229 13.35 -19.08 -5.96
CA PRO A 229 12.74 -19.77 -7.10
C PRO A 229 11.20 -19.78 -7.02
N LEU A 230 10.63 -19.92 -5.82
CA LEU A 230 9.17 -19.88 -5.62
C LEU A 230 8.61 -18.47 -5.83
N SER A 231 9.33 -17.42 -5.41
CA SER A 231 8.94 -16.03 -5.61
C SER A 231 9.00 -15.65 -7.09
N ALA A 232 9.98 -16.14 -7.84
CA ALA A 232 10.06 -15.95 -9.29
C ALA A 232 8.87 -16.62 -10.01
N VAL A 233 8.51 -17.85 -9.64
CA VAL A 233 7.32 -18.54 -10.17
C VAL A 233 6.04 -17.80 -9.81
N SER A 234 5.89 -17.36 -8.56
CA SER A 234 4.71 -16.58 -8.15
C SER A 234 4.61 -15.23 -8.85
N GLY A 235 5.75 -14.57 -9.12
CA GLY A 235 5.81 -13.34 -9.90
C GLY A 235 5.43 -13.56 -11.35
N LEU A 236 5.84 -14.67 -11.97
CA LEU A 236 5.41 -15.05 -13.32
C LEU A 236 3.91 -15.36 -13.39
N ILE A 237 3.36 -16.05 -12.39
CA ILE A 237 1.92 -16.32 -12.30
C ILE A 237 1.14 -15.00 -12.16
N LEU A 238 1.60 -14.09 -11.30
CA LEU A 238 0.97 -12.78 -11.12
C LEU A 238 1.04 -11.94 -12.41
N ALA A 239 2.19 -11.90 -13.08
CA ALA A 239 2.37 -11.20 -14.35
C ALA A 239 1.47 -11.78 -15.45
N ALA A 240 1.36 -13.11 -15.55
CA ALA A 240 0.46 -13.78 -16.48
C ALA A 240 -1.01 -13.46 -16.17
N GLY A 241 -1.40 -13.47 -14.89
CA GLY A 241 -2.74 -13.09 -14.45
C GLY A 241 -3.09 -11.63 -14.80
N LEU A 242 -2.17 -10.70 -14.58
CA LEU A 242 -2.34 -9.29 -14.96
C LEU A 242 -2.42 -9.10 -16.49
N ALA A 243 -1.62 -9.84 -17.26
CA ALA A 243 -1.68 -9.80 -18.72
C ALA A 243 -3.03 -10.32 -19.25
N ILE A 244 -3.53 -11.45 -18.71
CA ILE A 244 -4.84 -12.00 -19.06
C ILE A 244 -5.96 -11.02 -18.69
N ALA A 245 -5.91 -10.44 -17.48
CA ALA A 245 -6.89 -9.45 -17.05
C ALA A 245 -6.87 -8.19 -17.94
N GLY A 246 -5.68 -7.71 -18.30
CA GLY A 246 -5.51 -6.61 -19.24
C GLY A 246 -6.09 -6.93 -20.62
N GLN A 247 -5.86 -8.14 -21.13
CA GLN A 247 -6.41 -8.58 -22.42
C GLN A 247 -7.94 -8.71 -22.37
N MET A 248 -8.52 -9.21 -21.28
CA MET A 248 -9.97 -9.26 -21.09
C MET A 248 -10.60 -7.87 -21.06
N LEU A 249 -9.96 -6.90 -20.42
CA LEU A 249 -10.41 -5.51 -20.41
C LEU A 249 -10.32 -4.87 -21.79
N HIS A 250 -9.26 -5.16 -22.56
CA HIS A 250 -9.11 -4.66 -23.93
C HIS A 250 -10.20 -5.22 -24.85
N VAL A 251 -10.43 -6.53 -24.82
CA VAL A 251 -11.51 -7.17 -25.60
C VAL A 251 -12.89 -6.65 -25.19
N SER A 252 -13.09 -6.40 -23.89
CA SER A 252 -14.34 -5.80 -23.40
C SER A 252 -14.52 -4.36 -23.87
N ALA A 253 -13.43 -3.59 -23.98
CA ALA A 253 -13.46 -2.24 -24.52
C ALA A 253 -13.76 -2.27 -26.02
N ASP A 254 -13.11 -3.14 -26.78
CA ASP A 254 -13.34 -3.33 -28.23
C ASP A 254 -14.77 -3.80 -28.53
N ASN A 255 -15.34 -4.68 -27.70
CA ASN A 255 -16.73 -5.09 -27.85
C ASN A 255 -17.70 -3.94 -27.57
N ARG A 256 -17.41 -3.08 -26.58
CA ARG A 256 -18.25 -1.91 -26.27
C ARG A 256 -18.16 -0.82 -27.34
N THR A 257 -17.00 -0.63 -27.96
CA THR A 257 -16.86 0.29 -29.11
C THR A 257 -17.58 -0.26 -30.32
N ALA A 258 -17.45 -1.57 -30.61
CA ALA A 258 -18.20 -2.21 -31.68
C ALA A 258 -19.73 -2.16 -31.46
N GLU A 259 -20.20 -2.32 -30.23
CA GLU A 259 -21.62 -2.17 -29.87
C GLU A 259 -22.08 -0.72 -30.01
N ALA A 260 -21.27 0.25 -29.62
CA ALA A 260 -21.56 1.67 -29.82
C ALA A 260 -21.63 2.04 -31.31
N ASP A 261 -20.72 1.52 -32.14
CA ASP A 261 -20.72 1.72 -33.59
C ASP A 261 -21.93 1.05 -34.24
N HIS A 262 -22.31 -0.15 -33.78
CA HIS A 262 -23.52 -0.83 -34.22
C HIS A 262 -24.77 -0.03 -33.88
N LEU A 263 -24.91 0.45 -32.63
CA LEU A 263 -26.01 1.30 -32.19
C LEU A 263 -26.05 2.63 -32.96
N GLN A 264 -24.90 3.24 -33.24
CA GLN A 264 -24.83 4.46 -34.05
C GLN A 264 -25.29 4.20 -35.49
N THR A 265 -24.92 3.06 -36.05
CA THR A 265 -25.35 2.65 -37.39
C THR A 265 -26.85 2.35 -37.42
N GLU A 266 -27.38 1.69 -36.40
CA GLU A 266 -28.82 1.44 -36.24
C GLU A 266 -29.62 2.73 -36.08
N LEU A 267 -29.12 3.70 -35.31
CA LEU A 267 -29.70 5.04 -35.17
C LEU A 267 -29.67 5.83 -36.49
N ARG A 268 -28.64 5.64 -37.33
CA ARG A 268 -28.57 6.27 -38.67
C ARG A 268 -29.50 5.59 -39.69
N GLN A 269 -29.70 4.28 -39.58
CA GLN A 269 -30.59 3.51 -40.45
C GLN A 269 -32.06 3.63 -40.06
N ARG A 270 -32.36 3.92 -38.79
CA ARG A 270 -33.67 4.43 -38.39
C ARG A 270 -33.89 5.78 -39.07
N ALA A 271 -34.64 5.77 -40.16
CA ALA A 271 -35.22 6.98 -40.72
C ALA A 271 -35.97 7.71 -39.59
N LEU A 272 -35.49 8.90 -39.23
CA LEU A 272 -36.24 9.81 -38.37
C LEU A 272 -37.63 9.95 -38.99
N PRO A 273 -38.73 9.82 -38.21
CA PRO A 273 -40.05 10.11 -38.73
C PRO A 273 -40.02 11.53 -39.34
N PRO A 274 -40.73 11.76 -40.45
CA PRO A 274 -40.75 13.08 -41.07
C PRO A 274 -41.16 14.10 -40.01
N ILE A 275 -40.25 15.05 -39.75
CA ILE A 275 -40.52 16.16 -38.84
C ILE A 275 -41.71 16.90 -39.45
N GLU A 276 -42.85 16.91 -38.76
CA GLU A 276 -43.98 17.74 -39.15
C GLU A 276 -43.48 19.18 -39.29
N PRO A 277 -43.77 19.88 -40.41
CA PRO A 277 -43.31 21.24 -40.59
C PRO A 277 -43.83 22.08 -39.42
N ALA A 278 -42.90 22.80 -38.76
CA ALA A 278 -43.25 23.70 -37.68
C ALA A 278 -44.35 24.67 -38.17
N PRO A 279 -45.40 24.94 -37.36
CA PRO A 279 -46.41 25.92 -37.70
C PRO A 279 -45.76 27.27 -38.04
N ASP A 280 -46.29 28.00 -39.02
CA ASP A 280 -45.80 29.31 -39.39
C ASP A 280 -46.11 30.34 -38.28
N TYR A 281 -45.15 30.53 -37.39
CA TYR A 281 -45.24 31.45 -36.26
C TYR A 281 -45.03 32.92 -36.64
N GLN A 282 -44.84 33.26 -37.93
CA GLN A 282 -44.57 34.63 -38.35
C GLN A 282 -45.67 35.59 -37.89
N SER A 283 -46.93 35.19 -38.07
CA SER A 283 -48.09 35.97 -37.59
C SER A 283 -48.09 36.22 -36.08
N THR A 284 -47.59 35.27 -35.29
CA THR A 284 -47.51 35.39 -33.82
C THR A 284 -46.36 36.31 -33.41
N LEU A 285 -45.26 36.28 -34.16
CA LEU A 285 -44.09 37.13 -33.97
C LEU A 285 -44.40 38.58 -34.31
N ASP A 286 -45.08 38.82 -35.44
CA ASP A 286 -45.54 40.14 -35.86
C ASP A 286 -46.50 40.74 -34.83
N PHE A 287 -47.47 39.95 -34.35
CA PHE A 287 -48.38 40.38 -33.29
C PHE A 287 -47.66 40.72 -31.98
N ALA A 288 -46.66 39.91 -31.56
CA ALA A 288 -45.88 40.20 -30.37
C ALA A 288 -45.05 41.49 -30.50
N GLN A 289 -44.55 41.78 -31.71
CA GLN A 289 -43.85 43.04 -32.01
C GLN A 289 -44.81 44.23 -31.97
N GLU A 290 -46.00 44.13 -32.58
CA GLU A 290 -47.05 45.17 -32.49
C GLU A 290 -47.46 45.45 -31.03
N LEU A 291 -47.57 44.41 -30.21
CA LEU A 291 -47.94 44.56 -28.80
C LEU A 291 -46.84 45.23 -27.97
N ALA A 292 -45.57 44.93 -28.27
CA ALA A 292 -44.43 45.61 -27.67
C ALA A 292 -44.40 47.11 -28.05
N TRP A 293 -44.78 47.41 -29.30
CA TRP A 293 -44.91 48.77 -29.84
C TRP A 293 -45.94 49.62 -29.11
N VAL A 294 -47.14 49.08 -28.90
CA VAL A 294 -48.22 49.76 -28.16
C VAL A 294 -47.82 50.09 -26.72
N ARG A 295 -46.90 49.32 -26.12
CA ARG A 295 -46.44 49.55 -24.74
C ARG A 295 -45.52 50.75 -24.59
N ILE A 296 -44.74 51.09 -25.62
CA ILE A 296 -43.69 52.13 -25.56
C ILE A 296 -44.21 53.47 -26.09
N ALA A 297 -45.13 53.46 -27.05
CA ALA A 297 -45.68 54.68 -27.62
C ALA A 297 -46.54 55.47 -26.60
N PRO A 298 -46.26 56.77 -26.33
CA PRO A 298 -47.12 57.58 -25.48
C PRO A 298 -48.52 57.71 -26.09
N SER A 299 -49.54 57.45 -25.26
CA SER A 299 -50.94 57.63 -25.67
C SER A 299 -51.20 59.05 -26.21
N TYR A 300 -52.12 59.16 -27.16
CA TYR A 300 -52.54 60.45 -27.72
C TYR A 300 -52.98 61.44 -26.61
N ARG A 301 -53.61 60.94 -25.54
CA ARG A 301 -53.99 61.74 -24.36
C ARG A 301 -52.78 62.38 -23.67
N ARG A 302 -51.68 61.63 -23.54
CA ARG A 302 -50.44 62.14 -22.94
C ARG A 302 -49.80 63.21 -23.83
N LEU A 303 -49.73 62.97 -25.14
CA LEU A 303 -49.24 63.98 -26.10
C LEU A 303 -50.08 65.26 -26.05
N LEU A 304 -51.41 65.14 -26.01
CA LEU A 304 -52.31 66.28 -25.91
C LEU A 304 -52.10 67.06 -24.61
N SER A 305 -51.95 66.37 -23.47
CA SER A 305 -51.67 67.00 -22.18
C SER A 305 -50.34 67.75 -22.19
N GLU A 306 -49.29 67.15 -22.73
CA GLU A 306 -47.95 67.76 -22.82
C GLU A 306 -47.98 69.02 -23.70
N LEU A 307 -48.57 68.95 -24.89
CA LEU A 307 -48.67 70.11 -25.77
C LEU A 307 -49.57 71.20 -25.19
N SER A 308 -50.66 70.84 -24.51
CA SER A 308 -51.54 71.80 -23.86
C SER A 308 -50.83 72.63 -22.78
N SER A 309 -49.83 72.07 -22.12
CA SER A 309 -49.06 72.76 -21.07
C SER A 309 -48.20 73.91 -21.59
N VAL A 310 -47.92 73.94 -22.90
CA VAL A 310 -47.06 74.93 -23.54
C VAL A 310 -47.87 76.04 -24.22
N ILE A 311 -49.16 75.83 -24.47
CA ILE A 311 -50.02 76.82 -25.12
C ILE A 311 -50.26 77.98 -24.16
N ARG A 312 -49.84 79.18 -24.55
CA ARG A 312 -50.00 80.40 -23.74
C ARG A 312 -51.26 81.17 -24.10
N GLU A 313 -51.68 82.07 -23.22
CA GLU A 313 -52.85 82.93 -23.42
C GLU A 313 -52.76 83.75 -24.73
N GLY A 314 -53.82 83.68 -25.55
CA GLY A 314 -53.88 84.28 -26.88
C GLY A 314 -53.46 83.38 -28.05
N GLN A 315 -53.00 82.15 -27.77
CA GLN A 315 -52.80 81.08 -28.75
C GLN A 315 -54.00 80.13 -28.77
N ARG A 316 -54.45 79.73 -29.97
CA ARG A 316 -55.50 78.72 -30.13
C ARG A 316 -55.03 77.66 -31.12
N ILE A 317 -55.02 76.41 -30.70
CA ILE A 317 -54.80 75.27 -31.60
C ILE A 317 -56.10 74.98 -32.34
N GLU A 318 -56.00 74.80 -33.65
CA GLU A 318 -57.11 74.45 -34.55
C GLU A 318 -57.10 72.96 -34.88
N SER A 319 -55.91 72.39 -35.09
CA SER A 319 -55.76 70.95 -35.34
C SER A 319 -54.42 70.43 -34.84
N MET A 320 -54.45 69.19 -34.34
CA MET A 320 -53.27 68.42 -34.00
C MET A 320 -53.43 67.01 -34.60
N SER A 321 -52.44 66.59 -35.40
CA SER A 321 -52.29 65.19 -35.80
C SER A 321 -51.01 64.62 -35.21
N ALA A 322 -51.05 63.34 -34.87
CA ALA A 322 -49.88 62.58 -34.44
C ALA A 322 -49.83 61.29 -35.26
N GLU A 323 -48.70 61.06 -35.92
CA GLU A 323 -48.39 59.86 -36.68
C GLU A 323 -47.28 59.11 -35.94
N TYR A 324 -47.52 57.83 -35.66
CA TYR A 324 -46.60 56.98 -34.92
C TYR A 324 -45.79 56.16 -35.94
N GLY A 325 -44.50 56.46 -36.07
CA GLY A 325 -43.56 55.72 -36.92
C GLY A 325 -42.69 54.75 -36.12
N GLU A 326 -41.86 53.96 -36.81
CA GLU A 326 -41.00 52.90 -36.24
C GLU A 326 -39.88 53.39 -35.30
N SER A 327 -39.64 54.69 -35.18
CA SER A 327 -38.63 55.22 -34.25
C SER A 327 -38.95 56.60 -33.68
N ASN A 328 -39.99 57.25 -34.20
CA ASN A 328 -40.37 58.60 -33.84
C ASN A 328 -41.89 58.78 -33.91
N ILE A 329 -42.37 59.79 -33.20
CA ILE A 329 -43.73 60.32 -33.34
C ILE A 329 -43.62 61.64 -34.07
N SER A 330 -44.30 61.73 -35.21
CA SER A 330 -44.45 62.96 -35.99
C SER A 330 -45.73 63.66 -35.56
N VAL A 331 -45.62 64.84 -34.96
CA VAL A 331 -46.74 65.67 -34.54
C VAL A 331 -46.83 66.90 -35.44
N SER A 332 -48.01 67.15 -36.00
CA SER A 332 -48.31 68.38 -36.73
C SER A 332 -49.29 69.23 -35.93
N LEU A 333 -48.91 70.48 -35.67
CA LEU A 333 -49.67 71.45 -34.90
C LEU A 333 -50.04 72.64 -35.77
N ARG A 334 -51.34 72.95 -35.84
CA ARG A 334 -51.84 74.16 -36.52
C ARG A 334 -52.62 75.02 -35.56
N GLY A 335 -52.36 76.32 -35.56
CA GLY A 335 -53.05 77.24 -34.67
C GLY A 335 -53.04 78.69 -35.12
N THR A 336 -53.77 79.51 -34.37
CA THR A 336 -53.88 80.96 -34.56
C THR A 336 -53.39 81.73 -33.33
N LEU A 337 -52.90 82.94 -33.57
CA LEU A 337 -52.49 83.94 -32.59
C LEU A 337 -53.29 85.22 -32.82
N LYS A 338 -53.96 85.72 -31.78
CA LYS A 338 -54.68 87.00 -31.81
C LYS A 338 -53.83 88.12 -31.20
N LYS A 339 -52.71 88.48 -31.85
CA LYS A 339 -51.81 89.57 -31.44
C LYS A 339 -51.22 90.27 -32.67
N GLY A 340 -50.74 91.51 -32.52
CA GLY A 340 -50.05 92.23 -33.60
C GLY A 340 -48.76 91.52 -34.04
N PHE A 341 -48.31 91.70 -35.28
CA PHE A 341 -47.23 90.93 -35.92
C PHE A 341 -45.98 90.71 -35.05
N ARG A 342 -45.44 91.76 -34.42
CA ARG A 342 -44.25 91.66 -33.55
C ARG A 342 -44.48 90.76 -32.33
N GLU A 343 -45.64 90.89 -31.69
CA GLU A 343 -46.00 90.07 -30.53
C GLU A 343 -46.33 88.63 -30.92
N ALA A 344 -46.95 88.42 -32.08
CA ALA A 344 -47.25 87.10 -32.62
C ALA A 344 -45.96 86.33 -32.96
N GLN A 345 -44.96 87.00 -33.54
CA GLN A 345 -43.65 86.40 -33.84
C GLN A 345 -42.89 86.04 -32.55
N ALA A 346 -42.88 86.92 -31.54
CA ALA A 346 -42.25 86.63 -30.26
C ALA A 346 -42.95 85.47 -29.52
N ALA A 347 -44.29 85.43 -29.54
CA ALA A 347 -45.07 84.35 -28.95
C ALA A 347 -44.83 83.00 -29.65
N GLN A 348 -44.69 83.01 -30.98
CA GLN A 348 -44.34 81.81 -31.74
C GLN A 348 -42.93 81.32 -31.41
N GLN A 349 -41.95 82.22 -31.29
CA GLN A 349 -40.58 81.84 -30.90
C GLN A 349 -40.55 81.22 -29.50
N GLY A 350 -41.32 81.77 -28.54
CA GLY A 350 -41.49 81.18 -27.22
C GLY A 350 -42.07 79.76 -27.28
N LEU A 351 -43.14 79.57 -28.06
CA LEU A 351 -43.74 78.25 -28.29
C LEU A 351 -42.73 77.24 -28.87
N LEU A 352 -41.91 77.64 -29.85
CA LEU A 352 -40.89 76.76 -30.43
C LEU A 352 -39.78 76.37 -29.43
N LEU A 353 -39.41 77.29 -28.53
CA LEU A 353 -38.42 77.00 -27.48
C LEU A 353 -38.98 76.02 -26.46
N ASP A 354 -40.20 76.24 -26.00
CA ASP A 354 -40.86 75.38 -25.03
C ASP A 354 -41.11 73.96 -25.61
N LEU A 355 -41.47 73.85 -26.90
CA LEU A 355 -41.59 72.56 -27.59
C LEU A 355 -40.24 71.81 -27.69
N ARG A 356 -39.14 72.52 -27.93
CA ARG A 356 -37.79 71.92 -27.91
C ARG A 356 -37.40 71.44 -26.51
N GLN A 357 -37.80 72.16 -25.46
CA GLN A 357 -37.56 71.72 -24.08
C GLN A 357 -38.33 70.45 -23.73
N LEU A 358 -39.51 70.23 -24.32
CA LEU A 358 -40.25 68.96 -24.22
C LEU A 358 -39.65 67.81 -25.04
N GLY A 359 -38.52 68.03 -25.72
CA GLY A 359 -37.81 67.01 -26.50
C GLY A 359 -38.28 66.85 -27.94
N TYR A 360 -39.09 67.78 -28.46
CA TYR A 360 -39.48 67.78 -29.86
C TYR A 360 -38.43 68.43 -30.76
N ARG A 361 -38.10 67.78 -31.87
CA ARG A 361 -37.31 68.32 -32.97
C ARG A 361 -38.24 68.94 -34.00
N ILE A 362 -38.15 70.25 -34.21
CA ILE A 362 -38.96 70.94 -35.22
C ILE A 362 -38.40 70.62 -36.62
N VAL A 363 -39.25 70.04 -37.48
CA VAL A 363 -38.93 69.66 -38.86
C VAL A 363 -39.33 70.75 -39.83
N GLU A 364 -40.54 71.28 -39.69
CA GLU A 364 -41.09 72.30 -40.57
C GLU A 364 -41.80 73.38 -39.75
N ARG A 365 -41.67 74.64 -40.18
CA ARG A 365 -42.39 75.77 -39.58
C ARG A 365 -42.89 76.71 -40.67
N ASN A 366 -44.19 76.94 -40.69
CA ASN A 366 -44.83 77.91 -41.57
C ASN A 366 -45.57 78.94 -40.70
N PHE A 367 -45.38 80.22 -41.01
CA PHE A 367 -46.04 81.32 -40.32
C PHE A 367 -46.59 82.30 -41.33
N THR A 368 -47.90 82.53 -41.28
CA THR A 368 -48.61 83.43 -42.20
C THR A 368 -49.35 84.48 -41.38
N THR A 369 -49.23 85.74 -41.78
CA THR A 369 -49.88 86.86 -41.08
C THR A 369 -50.94 87.48 -41.96
N ASP A 370 -52.13 87.69 -41.39
CA ASP A 370 -53.22 88.49 -41.95
C ASP A 370 -53.49 89.69 -41.02
N LEU A 371 -54.24 90.69 -41.48
CA LEU A 371 -54.46 91.99 -40.79
C LEU A 371 -54.94 91.84 -39.33
N ASP A 372 -55.71 90.80 -39.02
CA ASP A 372 -56.30 90.59 -37.69
C ASP A 372 -55.84 89.31 -36.97
N ARG A 373 -55.14 88.39 -37.66
CA ARG A 373 -54.76 87.07 -37.12
C ARG A 373 -53.49 86.54 -37.77
N SER A 374 -52.59 85.98 -36.96
CA SER A 374 -51.46 85.18 -37.46
C SER A 374 -51.78 83.69 -37.33
N ARG A 375 -51.43 82.90 -38.35
CA ARG A 375 -51.51 81.43 -38.35
C ARG A 375 -50.12 80.82 -38.29
N PHE A 376 -49.98 79.75 -37.53
CA PHE A 376 -48.78 78.93 -37.51
C PHE A 376 -49.10 77.48 -37.82
N GLU A 377 -48.18 76.83 -38.51
CA GLU A 377 -48.13 75.38 -38.69
C GLU A 377 -46.72 74.90 -38.35
N ILE A 378 -46.65 73.92 -37.45
CA ILE A 378 -45.40 73.39 -36.93
C ILE A 378 -45.47 71.87 -37.08
N LYS A 379 -44.54 71.30 -37.85
CA LYS A 379 -44.30 69.85 -37.86
C LYS A 379 -43.09 69.54 -37.01
N MET A 380 -43.21 68.57 -36.14
CA MET A 380 -42.18 68.20 -35.19
C MET A 380 -42.13 66.70 -34.97
N GLU A 381 -40.94 66.20 -34.67
CA GLU A 381 -40.69 64.78 -34.42
C GLU A 381 -40.15 64.60 -33.01
N ARG A 382 -40.53 63.52 -32.35
CA ARG A 382 -39.95 63.10 -31.08
C ARG A 382 -39.54 61.63 -31.15
N PRO A 383 -38.29 61.27 -30.81
CA PRO A 383 -37.88 59.87 -30.78
C PRO A 383 -38.65 59.11 -29.70
N LEU A 384 -39.03 57.87 -30.02
CA LEU A 384 -39.57 56.91 -29.06
C LEU A 384 -38.39 56.34 -28.27
N GLN A 385 -38.28 56.68 -26.99
CA GLN A 385 -37.25 56.17 -26.09
C GLN A 385 -37.70 54.89 -25.39
#